data_AF-A0A428SUZ6-F1
#
_entry.id   AF-A0A428SUZ6-F1
#
_cell.length_a   1.000
_cell.length_b   1.000
_cell.length_c   1.000
_cell.angle_alpha   90.00
_cell.angle_beta   90.00
_cell.angle_gamma   90.00
#
_symmetry.space_group_name_H-M   'P 1'
#
loop_
_entity.id
_entity.type
_entity.pdbx_description
1 polymer ?
#
loop_
_entity_poly.entity_id
_entity_poly.type
_entity_poly.pdbx_seq_one_letter_code
_entity_poly.pdbx_strand_id
1 'polypeptide(L)'
;MAPEFEMHHGQDNFNPSLVQDQAALSVGTHYSTSGDIITQARIWLQSVRQQIYQRVLRDFQFPANNPMSTKQAFHLATRAGGLALRRPDLGVIRVGAKADIAVFDGSAPGLLGWEDAITAVVLHSNIGHIKHVLVNGEWRKRDGQLYCALNETAVQGEFLKAAQAVRSFWSSVEEPVFEGEAPGTGALYRQIEKVDVVRGSLDGY
;
A
#
# COMPACT_ATOMS: atom_id res chain seq x y z
N MET A 1 -4.52 8.58 0.49
CA MET A 1 -5.07 7.46 -0.28
C MET A 1 -4.40 6.20 0.20
N ALA A 2 -5.17 5.16 0.53
CA ALA A 2 -4.68 3.86 0.96
C ALA A 2 -5.16 2.81 -0.04
N PRO A 3 -4.45 2.62 -1.17
CA PRO A 3 -4.98 1.93 -2.35
C PRO A 3 -5.53 0.53 -2.07
N GLU A 4 -4.75 -0.32 -1.40
CA GLU A 4 -5.19 -1.68 -1.10
C GLU A 4 -6.34 -1.69 -0.11
N PHE A 5 -6.30 -0.83 0.92
CA PHE A 5 -7.38 -0.70 1.90
C PHE A 5 -8.69 -0.20 1.27
N GLU A 6 -8.61 0.83 0.42
CA GLU A 6 -9.76 1.41 -0.29
C GLU A 6 -10.37 0.37 -1.23
N MET A 7 -9.55 -0.35 -2.00
CA MET A 7 -10.02 -1.43 -2.88
C MET A 7 -10.64 -2.59 -2.09
N HIS A 8 -10.01 -3.00 -0.98
CA HIS A 8 -10.47 -4.11 -0.16
C HIS A 8 -11.86 -3.88 0.44
N HIS A 9 -12.22 -2.62 0.71
CA HIS A 9 -13.49 -2.26 1.34
C HIS A 9 -14.49 -1.61 0.37
N GLY A 10 -14.21 -1.57 -0.93
CA GLY A 10 -15.07 -0.90 -1.91
C GLY A 10 -15.22 0.61 -1.67
N GLN A 11 -14.19 1.25 -1.12
CA GLN A 11 -14.11 2.69 -0.84
C GLN A 11 -13.30 3.45 -1.89
N ASP A 12 -12.98 2.81 -3.01
CA ASP A 12 -12.18 3.42 -4.06
C ASP A 12 -12.95 4.54 -4.75
N ASN A 13 -12.24 5.64 -5.01
CA ASN A 13 -12.81 6.78 -5.73
C ASN A 13 -12.69 6.52 -7.24
N PHE A 14 -13.73 6.84 -8.01
CA PHE A 14 -13.80 6.55 -9.46
C PHE A 14 -12.67 7.16 -10.32
N ASN A 15 -12.06 8.28 -9.89
CA ASN A 15 -10.99 8.96 -10.63
C ASN A 15 -9.96 9.57 -9.67
N PRO A 16 -9.26 8.74 -8.89
CA PRO A 16 -8.51 9.23 -7.76
C PRO A 16 -7.19 9.89 -8.23
N SER A 17 -6.79 9.65 -9.49
CA SER A 17 -5.70 10.34 -10.19
C SER A 17 -5.96 11.83 -10.47
N LEU A 18 -7.21 12.32 -10.41
CA LEU A 18 -7.52 13.74 -10.65
C LEU A 18 -7.07 14.66 -9.52
N VAL A 19 -6.82 14.10 -8.33
CA VAL A 19 -6.43 14.85 -7.12
C VAL A 19 -5.05 14.42 -6.60
N GLN A 20 -4.32 13.59 -7.35
CA GLN A 20 -3.08 12.99 -6.87
C GLN A 20 -1.94 14.02 -6.68
N ASP A 21 -2.03 15.17 -7.31
CA ASP A 21 -1.12 16.31 -7.11
C ASP A 21 -1.25 16.93 -5.70
N GLN A 22 -2.35 16.63 -4.99
CA GLN A 22 -2.63 17.06 -3.63
C GLN A 22 -2.81 15.89 -2.65
N ALA A 23 -2.40 14.67 -3.05
CA ALA A 23 -2.57 13.47 -2.25
C ALA A 23 -1.23 12.84 -1.84
N ALA A 24 -1.29 11.98 -0.83
CA ALA A 24 -0.20 11.11 -0.41
C ALA A 24 -0.71 9.67 -0.26
N LEU A 25 0.21 8.70 -0.34
CA LEU A 25 -0.09 7.30 -0.09
C LEU A 25 0.01 6.96 1.40
N SER A 26 -0.80 5.99 1.82
CA SER A 26 -0.83 5.42 3.17
C SER A 26 -1.10 3.92 3.08
N VAL A 27 -0.80 3.19 4.15
CA VAL A 27 -1.16 1.78 4.32
C VAL A 27 -2.56 1.58 4.95
N GLY A 28 -3.22 2.67 5.35
CA GLY A 28 -4.49 2.60 6.08
C GLY A 28 -4.36 1.83 7.40
N THR A 29 -5.40 1.07 7.76
CA THR A 29 -5.35 0.13 8.89
C THR A 29 -5.09 -1.28 8.33
N HIS A 30 -3.89 -1.80 8.53
CA HIS A 30 -3.36 -2.98 7.82
C HIS A 30 -3.74 -4.35 8.43
N TYR A 31 -4.97 -4.52 8.92
CA TYR A 31 -5.41 -5.81 9.49
C TYR A 31 -5.84 -6.82 8.41
N SER A 32 -6.22 -6.34 7.23
CA SER A 32 -6.67 -7.15 6.09
C SER A 32 -5.87 -6.92 4.81
N THR A 33 -4.81 -6.09 4.87
CA THR A 33 -4.04 -5.61 3.72
C THR A 33 -2.55 -5.51 4.04
N SER A 34 -1.72 -5.35 3.01
CA SER A 34 -0.27 -5.29 3.14
C SER A 34 0.19 -4.00 3.84
N GLY A 35 0.96 -4.15 4.92
CA GLY A 35 1.46 -3.04 5.75
C GLY A 35 2.66 -2.27 5.19
N ASP A 36 2.93 -2.31 3.87
CA ASP A 36 4.12 -1.69 3.28
C ASP A 36 3.81 -0.67 2.18
N ILE A 37 4.49 0.48 2.23
CA ILE A 37 4.21 1.62 1.37
C ILE A 37 4.62 1.43 -0.09
N ILE A 38 5.57 0.51 -0.37
CA ILE A 38 6.03 0.26 -1.74
C ILE A 38 4.98 -0.54 -2.51
N THR A 39 4.36 -1.53 -1.87
CA THR A 39 3.20 -2.25 -2.41
C THR A 39 2.05 -1.28 -2.68
N GLN A 40 1.74 -0.37 -1.75
CA GLN A 40 0.73 0.67 -1.99
C GLN A 40 1.07 1.55 -3.19
N ALA A 41 2.33 1.96 -3.35
CA ALA A 41 2.78 2.73 -4.51
C ALA A 41 2.64 1.96 -5.83
N ARG A 42 2.93 0.65 -5.82
CA ARG A 42 2.80 -0.21 -6.99
C ARG A 42 1.34 -0.42 -7.38
N ILE A 43 0.48 -0.73 -6.41
CA ILE A 43 -0.96 -0.87 -6.63
C ILE A 43 -1.50 0.42 -7.24
N TRP A 44 -1.26 1.56 -6.60
CA TRP A 44 -1.70 2.86 -7.10
C TRP A 44 -1.23 3.13 -8.53
N LEU A 45 0.07 2.93 -8.81
CA LEU A 45 0.64 3.12 -10.13
C LEU A 45 -0.08 2.30 -11.20
N GLN A 46 -0.33 1.01 -10.93
CA GLN A 46 -0.97 0.13 -11.90
C GLN A 46 -2.46 0.41 -12.04
N SER A 47 -3.15 0.77 -10.96
CA SER A 47 -4.57 1.15 -11.00
C SER A 47 -4.78 2.41 -11.83
N VAL A 48 -3.96 3.45 -11.65
CA VAL A 48 -4.03 4.67 -12.47
C VAL A 48 -3.76 4.36 -13.94
N ARG A 49 -2.74 3.55 -14.23
CA ARG A 49 -2.43 3.11 -15.60
C ARG A 49 -3.59 2.35 -16.22
N GLN A 50 -4.15 1.36 -15.51
CA GLN A 50 -5.26 0.55 -15.99
C GLN A 50 -6.50 1.41 -16.28
N GLN A 51 -6.90 2.28 -15.36
CA GLN A 51 -8.07 3.15 -15.52
C GLN A 51 -7.94 4.05 -16.76
N ILE A 52 -6.75 4.62 -17.00
CA ILE A 52 -6.51 5.48 -18.16
C ILE A 52 -6.44 4.66 -19.45
N TYR A 53 -5.71 3.54 -19.46
CA TYR A 53 -5.63 2.67 -20.64
C TYR A 53 -6.99 2.11 -21.05
N GLN A 54 -7.84 1.71 -20.10
CA GLN A 54 -9.19 1.22 -20.39
C GLN A 54 -10.07 2.25 -21.11
N ARG A 55 -9.82 3.55 -20.98
CA ARG A 55 -10.55 4.58 -21.76
C ARG A 55 -10.20 4.47 -23.24
N VAL A 56 -8.91 4.32 -23.56
CA VAL A 56 -8.40 4.20 -24.93
C VAL A 56 -8.78 2.84 -25.55
N LEU A 57 -8.61 1.75 -24.79
CA LEU A 57 -8.89 0.40 -25.29
C LEU A 57 -10.39 0.18 -25.58
N ARG A 58 -11.29 0.84 -24.83
CA ARG A 58 -12.75 0.77 -25.08
C ARG A 58 -13.15 1.33 -26.45
N ASP A 59 -12.37 2.26 -26.97
CA ASP A 59 -12.56 2.84 -28.29
C ASP A 59 -11.84 2.06 -29.40
N PHE A 60 -11.39 0.82 -29.11
CA PHE A 60 -10.59 -0.03 -30.00
C PHE A 60 -9.28 0.64 -30.46
N GLN A 61 -8.70 1.50 -29.63
CA GLN A 61 -7.43 2.17 -29.88
C GLN A 61 -6.32 1.59 -28.99
N PHE A 62 -5.06 1.80 -29.36
CA PHE A 62 -3.89 1.41 -28.57
C PHE A 62 -3.22 2.61 -27.90
N PRO A 63 -2.78 2.51 -26.63
CA PRO A 63 -2.08 3.59 -25.96
C PRO A 63 -0.68 3.80 -26.57
N ALA A 64 -0.33 5.05 -26.87
CA ALA A 64 0.96 5.42 -27.44
C ALA A 64 2.03 5.78 -26.39
N ASN A 65 1.63 5.94 -25.12
CA ASN A 65 2.50 6.41 -24.05
C ASN A 65 2.06 5.87 -22.68
N ASN A 66 2.94 6.02 -21.68
CA ASN A 66 2.64 5.65 -20.31
C ASN A 66 2.04 6.85 -19.54
N PRO A 67 0.86 6.70 -18.91
CA PRO A 67 0.17 7.82 -18.27
C PRO A 67 0.76 8.21 -16.90
N MET A 68 1.57 7.35 -16.28
CA MET A 68 2.17 7.62 -14.98
C MET A 68 3.52 6.92 -14.83
N SER A 69 4.53 7.67 -14.40
CA SER A 69 5.88 7.16 -14.16
C SER A 69 6.04 6.55 -12.75
N THR A 70 7.02 5.66 -12.61
CA THR A 70 7.45 5.12 -11.30
C THR A 70 7.94 6.23 -10.35
N LYS A 71 8.57 7.29 -10.89
CA LYS A 71 9.00 8.47 -10.12
C LYS A 71 7.83 9.20 -9.47
N GLN A 72 6.70 9.34 -10.16
CA GLN A 72 5.49 9.93 -9.58
C GLN A 72 4.94 9.08 -8.43
N ALA A 73 4.87 7.75 -8.61
CA ALA A 73 4.44 6.84 -7.54
C ALA A 73 5.40 6.90 -6.33
N PHE A 74 6.71 6.95 -6.58
CA PHE A 74 7.72 7.11 -5.52
C PHE A 74 7.58 8.42 -4.75
N HIS A 75 7.29 9.54 -5.44
CA HIS A 75 7.02 10.82 -4.77
C HIS A 75 5.76 10.80 -3.92
N LEU A 76 4.70 10.12 -4.37
CA LEU A 76 3.47 9.94 -3.59
C LEU A 76 3.71 9.12 -2.31
N ALA A 77 4.63 8.15 -2.36
CA ALA A 77 5.02 7.30 -1.24
C ALA A 77 6.02 7.95 -0.27
N THR A 78 6.62 9.09 -0.62
CA THR A 78 7.69 9.74 0.17
C THR A 78 7.37 11.21 0.42
N ARG A 79 7.84 12.10 -0.45
CA ARG A 79 7.72 13.57 -0.34
C ARG A 79 6.28 14.01 -0.06
N ALA A 80 5.30 13.41 -0.74
CA ALA A 80 3.90 13.80 -0.58
C ALA A 80 3.38 13.55 0.84
N GLY A 81 3.79 12.47 1.50
CA GLY A 81 3.46 12.20 2.90
C GLY A 81 4.02 13.27 3.85
N GLY A 82 5.27 13.69 3.63
CA GLY A 82 5.86 14.81 4.37
C GLY A 82 5.10 16.12 4.19
N LEU A 83 4.69 16.42 2.95
CA LEU A 83 3.88 17.61 2.66
C LEU A 83 2.48 17.55 3.28
N ALA A 84 1.84 16.38 3.29
CA ALA A 84 0.54 16.18 3.94
C ALA A 84 0.62 16.47 5.45
N LEU A 85 1.76 16.20 6.08
CA LEU A 85 2.04 16.51 7.48
C LEU A 85 2.55 17.94 7.72
N ARG A 86 2.57 18.80 6.69
CA ARG A 86 3.17 20.15 6.74
C ARG A 86 4.64 20.13 7.17
N ARG A 87 5.37 19.07 6.81
CA ARG A 87 6.78 18.83 7.13
C ARG A 87 7.58 18.64 5.85
N PRO A 88 7.94 19.74 5.16
CA PRO A 88 8.65 19.66 3.89
C PRO A 88 10.07 19.09 4.04
N ASP A 89 10.58 18.95 5.25
CA ASP A 89 11.85 18.32 5.60
C ASP A 89 11.78 16.77 5.70
N LEU A 90 10.59 16.16 5.51
CA LEU A 90 10.39 14.71 5.49
C LEU A 90 10.21 14.17 4.06
N GLY A 91 10.56 12.90 3.86
CA GLY A 91 10.37 12.20 2.59
C GLY A 91 11.25 12.69 1.44
N VAL A 92 12.32 13.43 1.74
CA VAL A 92 13.26 14.03 0.78
C VAL A 92 14.70 13.87 1.26
N ILE A 93 15.64 13.71 0.33
CA ILE A 93 17.08 13.72 0.62
C ILE A 93 17.65 15.07 0.17
N ARG A 94 17.90 15.96 1.13
CA ARG A 94 18.57 17.25 0.92
C ARG A 94 19.21 17.75 2.22
N VAL A 95 20.15 18.67 2.11
CA VAL A 95 20.74 19.35 3.28
C VAL A 95 19.63 20.03 4.10
N GLY A 96 19.67 19.84 5.42
CA GLY A 96 18.68 20.37 6.37
C GLY A 96 17.41 19.53 6.54
N ALA A 97 17.19 18.48 5.73
CA ALA A 97 16.11 17.52 5.94
C ALA A 97 16.42 16.53 7.07
N LYS A 98 15.39 15.86 7.60
CA LYS A 98 15.59 14.77 8.56
C LYS A 98 16.28 13.59 7.90
N ALA A 99 17.19 12.96 8.63
CA ALA A 99 17.91 11.77 8.18
C ALA A 99 17.04 10.50 8.33
N ASP A 100 15.89 10.49 7.65
CA ASP A 100 14.99 9.36 7.52
C ASP A 100 15.29 8.65 6.19
N ILE A 101 16.02 7.52 6.27
CA ILE A 101 16.63 6.89 5.09
C ILE A 101 16.33 5.40 5.10
N ALA A 102 15.79 4.89 4.00
CA ALA A 102 15.74 3.46 3.70
C ALA A 102 16.75 3.14 2.59
N VAL A 103 17.56 2.11 2.79
CA VAL A 103 18.51 1.62 1.78
C VAL A 103 18.08 0.22 1.35
N PHE A 104 17.90 0.05 0.05
CA PHE A 104 17.60 -1.23 -0.58
C PHE A 104 18.90 -1.95 -0.96
N ASP A 105 18.95 -3.26 -0.80
CA ASP A 105 20.05 -4.10 -1.26
C ASP A 105 20.01 -4.24 -2.78
N GLY A 106 20.77 -3.40 -3.49
CA GLY A 106 20.85 -3.44 -4.95
C GLY A 106 21.39 -4.73 -5.54
N SER A 107 21.95 -5.64 -4.72
CA SER A 107 22.39 -6.96 -5.16
C SER A 107 21.29 -8.03 -5.08
N ALA A 108 20.15 -7.71 -4.47
CA ALA A 108 19.02 -8.63 -4.37
C ALA A 108 18.50 -8.99 -5.78
N PRO A 109 18.23 -10.28 -6.08
CA PRO A 109 17.86 -10.73 -7.43
C PRO A 109 16.71 -9.95 -8.08
N GLY A 110 15.71 -9.51 -7.30
CA GLY A 110 14.60 -8.72 -7.82
C GLY A 110 14.98 -7.31 -8.29
N LEU A 111 16.13 -6.77 -7.87
CA LEU A 111 16.58 -5.43 -8.22
C LEU A 111 17.63 -5.40 -9.33
N LEU A 112 18.10 -6.56 -9.78
CA LEU A 112 19.11 -6.67 -10.83
C LEU A 112 18.52 -6.33 -12.21
N GLY A 113 19.35 -5.77 -13.09
CA GLY A 113 19.00 -5.57 -14.52
C GLY A 113 18.23 -4.29 -14.85
N TRP A 114 18.17 -3.32 -13.92
CA TRP A 114 17.46 -2.05 -14.11
C TRP A 114 18.42 -0.86 -14.13
N GLU A 115 18.30 0.02 -15.14
CA GLU A 115 19.06 1.27 -15.21
C GLU A 115 18.53 2.33 -14.22
N ASP A 116 17.21 2.43 -14.06
CA ASP A 116 16.56 3.38 -13.17
C ASP A 116 16.22 2.71 -11.83
N ALA A 117 16.97 3.09 -10.78
CA ALA A 117 16.83 2.52 -9.44
C ALA A 117 15.43 2.73 -8.82
N ILE A 118 14.75 3.85 -9.15
CA ILE A 118 13.39 4.10 -8.65
C ILE A 118 12.41 3.11 -9.26
N THR A 119 12.57 2.79 -10.54
CA THR A 119 11.79 1.78 -11.24
C THR A 119 12.03 0.40 -10.65
N ALA A 120 13.29 0.03 -10.40
CA ALA A 120 13.64 -1.21 -9.72
C ALA A 120 12.94 -1.31 -8.34
N VAL A 121 13.01 -0.25 -7.54
CA VAL A 121 12.38 -0.20 -6.20
C VAL A 121 10.86 -0.32 -6.31
N VAL A 122 10.20 0.53 -7.09
CA VAL A 122 8.73 0.58 -7.14
C VAL A 122 8.14 -0.70 -7.72
N LEU A 123 8.71 -1.24 -8.80
CA LEU A 123 8.13 -2.37 -9.53
C LEU A 123 8.63 -3.74 -9.07
N HIS A 124 9.84 -3.83 -8.48
CA HIS A 124 10.48 -5.13 -8.24
C HIS A 124 11.02 -5.35 -6.83
N SER A 125 11.04 -4.33 -5.96
CA SER A 125 11.42 -4.56 -4.56
C SER A 125 10.31 -5.24 -3.75
N ASN A 126 10.68 -5.73 -2.57
CA ASN A 126 9.80 -6.08 -1.47
C ASN A 126 10.46 -5.64 -0.15
N ILE A 127 9.75 -5.73 0.97
CA ILE A 127 10.26 -5.32 2.30
C ILE A 127 11.53 -6.07 2.74
N GLY A 128 11.72 -7.30 2.26
CA GLY A 128 12.91 -8.11 2.53
C GLY A 128 14.18 -7.53 1.89
N HIS A 129 14.05 -6.77 0.80
CA HIS A 129 15.19 -6.11 0.13
C HIS A 129 15.66 -4.84 0.86
N ILE A 130 14.97 -4.35 1.89
CA ILE A 130 15.42 -3.19 2.67
C ILE A 130 16.56 -3.62 3.57
N LYS A 131 17.79 -3.19 3.29
CA LYS A 131 18.98 -3.57 4.06
C LYS A 131 19.16 -2.71 5.31
N HIS A 132 18.90 -1.41 5.18
CA HIS A 132 19.13 -0.43 6.23
C HIS A 132 17.95 0.52 6.37
N VAL A 133 17.68 0.93 7.61
CA VAL A 133 16.71 1.97 7.95
C VAL A 133 17.30 2.87 9.03
N LEU A 134 17.35 4.17 8.74
CA LEU A 134 17.65 5.22 9.70
C LEU A 134 16.39 6.07 9.90
N VAL A 135 16.12 6.45 11.15
CA VAL A 135 15.07 7.42 11.50
C VAL A 135 15.72 8.51 12.34
N ASN A 136 15.65 9.75 11.88
CA ASN A 136 16.33 10.91 12.45
C ASN A 136 17.83 10.65 12.66
N GLY A 137 18.47 9.90 11.75
CA GLY A 137 19.89 9.55 11.82
C GLY A 137 20.22 8.36 12.73
N GLU A 138 19.23 7.78 13.42
CA GLU A 138 19.42 6.63 14.30
C GLU A 138 19.08 5.32 13.58
N TRP A 139 19.90 4.29 13.79
CA TRP A 139 19.65 2.97 13.24
C TRP A 139 18.37 2.34 13.79
N ARG A 140 17.47 1.94 12.90
CA ARG A 140 16.30 1.09 13.19
C ARG A 140 16.38 -0.27 12.52
N LYS A 141 17.12 -0.36 11.42
CA LYS A 141 17.53 -1.61 10.78
C LYS A 141 18.94 -1.45 10.22
N ARG A 142 19.81 -2.43 10.43
CA ARG A 142 21.17 -2.41 9.89
C ARG A 142 21.58 -3.82 9.48
N ASP A 143 22.12 -3.96 8.27
CA ASP A 143 22.58 -5.24 7.72
C ASP A 143 21.49 -6.33 7.76
N GLY A 144 20.25 -5.94 7.44
CA GLY A 144 19.11 -6.85 7.44
C GLY A 144 18.47 -7.07 8.83
N GLN A 145 19.13 -6.66 9.91
CA GLN A 145 18.69 -6.91 11.29
C GLN A 145 18.02 -5.69 11.93
N LEU A 146 16.94 -5.90 12.68
CA LEU A 146 16.26 -4.82 13.41
C LEU A 146 17.11 -4.35 14.59
N TYR A 147 17.24 -3.04 14.73
CA TYR A 147 17.87 -2.39 15.89
C TYR A 147 16.76 -1.91 16.82
N CYS A 148 16.32 -2.79 17.72
CA CYS A 148 15.34 -2.45 18.75
C CYS A 148 15.71 -3.11 20.09
N ALA A 149 15.30 -2.48 21.18
CA ALA A 149 15.52 -3.01 22.53
C ALA A 149 14.48 -4.07 22.94
N LEU A 150 13.50 -4.36 22.07
CA LEU A 150 12.43 -5.30 22.36
C LEU A 150 12.91 -6.74 22.15
N ASN A 151 12.49 -7.62 23.05
CA ASN A 151 12.71 -9.05 22.89
C ASN A 151 11.71 -9.60 21.86
N GLU A 152 12.20 -10.05 20.71
CA GLU A 152 11.37 -10.52 19.59
C GLU A 152 10.41 -11.64 20.01
N THR A 153 10.91 -12.66 20.73
CA THR A 153 10.09 -13.78 21.20
C THR A 153 8.98 -13.32 22.15
N ALA A 154 9.27 -12.37 23.04
CA ALA A 154 8.28 -11.81 23.94
C ALA A 154 7.19 -11.06 23.17
N VAL A 155 7.58 -10.20 22.21
CA VAL A 155 6.63 -9.45 21.36
C VAL A 155 5.75 -10.39 20.55
N GLN A 156 6.33 -11.44 19.95
CA GLN A 156 5.56 -12.46 19.23
C GLN A 156 4.57 -13.17 20.15
N GLY A 157 4.99 -13.54 21.36
CA GLY A 157 4.13 -14.17 22.36
C GLY A 157 2.96 -13.29 22.78
N GLU A 158 3.20 -11.99 23.04
CA GLU A 158 2.15 -11.02 23.35
C GLU A 158 1.20 -10.80 22.18
N PHE A 159 1.73 -10.68 20.97
CA PHE A 159 0.94 -10.54 19.75
C PHE A 159 0.00 -11.73 19.55
N LEU A 160 0.49 -12.97 19.70
CA LEU A 160 -0.34 -14.16 19.53
C LEU A 160 -1.44 -14.27 20.59
N LYS A 161 -1.15 -13.87 21.84
CA LYS A 161 -2.17 -13.80 22.90
C LYS A 161 -3.26 -12.78 22.56
N ALA A 162 -2.87 -11.59 22.12
CA ALA A 162 -3.81 -10.54 21.70
C ALA A 162 -4.66 -11.01 20.51
N ALA A 163 -4.03 -11.61 19.49
CA ALA A 163 -4.72 -12.14 18.33
C ALA A 163 -5.73 -13.24 18.69
N GLN A 164 -5.38 -14.14 19.62
CA GLN A 164 -6.32 -15.15 20.12
C GLN A 164 -7.51 -14.51 20.83
N ALA A 165 -7.27 -13.55 21.73
CA ALA A 165 -8.34 -12.85 22.45
C ALA A 165 -9.30 -12.13 21.49
N VAL A 166 -8.75 -11.41 20.50
CA VAL A 166 -9.55 -10.71 19.48
C VAL A 166 -10.35 -11.69 18.64
N ARG A 167 -9.75 -12.79 18.17
CA ARG A 167 -10.47 -13.82 17.41
C ARG A 167 -11.58 -14.48 18.23
N SER A 168 -11.33 -14.82 19.49
CA SER A 168 -12.34 -15.41 20.37
C SER A 168 -13.52 -14.47 20.58
N PHE A 169 -13.26 -13.17 20.77
CA PHE A 169 -14.31 -12.17 20.85
C PHE A 169 -15.15 -12.15 19.55
N TRP A 170 -14.52 -11.96 18.40
CA TRP A 170 -15.24 -11.85 17.13
C TRP A 170 -15.96 -13.13 16.71
N SER A 171 -15.45 -14.32 17.08
CA SER A 171 -16.15 -15.59 16.85
C SER A 171 -17.45 -15.75 17.64
N SER A 172 -17.64 -14.94 18.68
CA SER A 172 -18.88 -14.93 19.49
C SER A 172 -19.89 -13.88 19.02
N VAL A 173 -19.49 -13.01 18.10
CA VAL A 173 -20.34 -11.95 17.55
C VAL A 173 -21.06 -12.51 16.33
N GLU A 174 -22.39 -12.42 16.31
CA GLU A 174 -23.18 -12.76 15.13
C GLU A 174 -22.83 -11.81 13.97
N GLU A 175 -22.67 -12.36 12.76
CA GLU A 175 -22.32 -11.55 11.60
C GLU A 175 -23.43 -10.53 11.30
N PRO A 176 -23.09 -9.24 11.11
CA PRO A 176 -24.08 -8.23 10.79
C PRO A 176 -24.68 -8.47 9.41
N VAL A 177 -26.01 -8.38 9.33
CA VAL A 177 -26.75 -8.38 8.06
C VAL A 177 -26.84 -6.94 7.55
N PHE A 178 -26.32 -6.70 6.34
CA PHE A 178 -26.31 -5.38 5.70
C PHE A 178 -27.47 -5.25 4.70
N GLU A 179 -28.59 -4.71 5.16
CA GLU A 179 -29.80 -4.48 4.36
C GLU A 179 -30.30 -3.04 4.49
N GLY A 180 -31.07 -2.57 3.50
CA GLY A 180 -31.62 -1.23 3.49
C GLY A 180 -30.56 -0.15 3.19
N GLU A 181 -30.56 0.92 3.96
CA GLU A 181 -29.67 2.07 3.77
C GLU A 181 -28.44 2.00 4.70
N ALA A 182 -27.27 2.29 4.14
CA ALA A 182 -26.04 2.48 4.88
C ALA A 182 -26.16 3.69 5.82
N PRO A 183 -25.91 3.53 7.14
CA PRO A 183 -26.17 4.57 8.13
C PRO A 183 -25.54 5.92 7.79
N GLY A 184 -26.36 6.98 7.80
CA GLY A 184 -25.90 8.35 7.63
C GLY A 184 -25.53 8.76 6.19
N THR A 185 -25.74 7.88 5.20
CA THR A 185 -25.38 8.16 3.79
C THR A 185 -26.58 8.27 2.85
N GLY A 186 -27.69 7.60 3.18
CA GLY A 186 -28.83 7.42 2.25
C GLY A 186 -28.53 6.49 1.07
N ALA A 187 -27.35 5.86 1.03
CA ALA A 187 -26.99 4.89 0.01
C ALA A 187 -27.54 3.50 0.37
N LEU A 188 -28.02 2.75 -0.62
CA LEU A 188 -28.54 1.40 -0.39
C LEU A 188 -27.42 0.35 -0.37
N TYR A 189 -27.50 -0.59 0.56
CA TYR A 189 -26.72 -1.82 0.48
C TYR A 189 -27.17 -2.62 -0.74
N ARG A 190 -26.20 -3.14 -1.50
CA ARG A 190 -26.44 -3.96 -2.68
C ARG A 190 -25.56 -5.20 -2.63
N GLN A 191 -26.15 -6.34 -2.95
CA GLN A 191 -25.40 -7.58 -3.14
C GLN A 191 -24.49 -7.46 -4.37
N ILE A 192 -23.22 -7.80 -4.20
CA ILE A 192 -22.20 -7.74 -5.25
C ILE A 192 -22.06 -9.13 -5.89
N GLU A 193 -21.76 -9.15 -7.18
CA GLU A 193 -21.49 -10.40 -7.91
C GLU A 193 -20.29 -11.14 -7.28
N LYS A 194 -20.45 -12.44 -7.05
CA LYS A 194 -19.37 -13.32 -6.59
C LYS A 194 -18.64 -13.88 -7.81
N VAL A 195 -17.31 -13.94 -7.73
CA VAL A 195 -16.44 -14.48 -8.77
C VAL A 195 -15.57 -15.60 -8.19
N ASP A 196 -15.32 -16.65 -8.97
CA ASP A 196 -14.47 -17.78 -8.58
C ASP A 196 -13.42 -18.05 -9.67
N VAL A 197 -12.24 -18.51 -9.24
CA VAL A 197 -11.17 -19.03 -10.10
C VAL A 197 -11.41 -20.49 -10.50
N VAL A 198 -12.35 -21.18 -9.84
CA VAL A 198 -12.79 -22.54 -10.16
C VAL A 198 -14.16 -22.49 -10.85
N ARG A 199 -14.33 -23.32 -11.89
CA ARG A 199 -15.62 -23.45 -12.57
C ARG A 199 -16.63 -24.13 -11.64
N GLY A 200 -17.78 -23.50 -11.42
CA GLY A 200 -18.87 -24.10 -10.67
C GLY A 200 -19.71 -23.05 -9.95
N SER A 201 -20.44 -23.49 -8.94
CA SER A 201 -21.22 -22.64 -8.03
C SER A 201 -20.52 -22.38 -6.69
N LEU A 202 -19.25 -22.78 -6.58
CA LEU A 202 -18.41 -22.39 -5.45
C LEU A 202 -17.99 -20.93 -5.65
N ASP A 203 -17.65 -20.25 -4.56
CA ASP A 203 -17.27 -18.84 -4.55
C ASP A 203 -15.98 -18.57 -3.75
N GLY A 204 -15.23 -19.63 -3.43
CA GLY A 204 -13.98 -19.57 -2.68
C GLY A 204 -14.12 -19.29 -1.17
N TYR A 205 -15.36 -19.19 -0.66
CA TYR A 205 -15.67 -19.07 0.77
C TYR A 205 -16.15 -20.41 1.38
#